data_AF-E9HTU7-F1
#
_entry.id   AF-E9HTU7-F1
#
_cell.length_a   1.000
_cell.length_b   1.000
_cell.length_c   1.000
_cell.angle_alpha   90.00
_cell.angle_beta   90.00
_cell.angle_gamma   90.00
#
_symmetry.space_group_name_H-M   'P 1'
#
loop_
_entity.id
_entity.type
_entity.pdbx_description
1 polymer ?
#
loop_
_entity_poly.entity_id
_entity_poly.type
_entity_poly.pdbx_seq_one_letter_code
_entity_poly.pdbx_strand_id
1 'polypeptide(L)' 'KTDLAFPQNYPSGCLLGCVEVVDVLPQEEYRIQHPNGESESPYVFVCENPHELFVKFPNKDQHKICKFLDFSYFYLVV' A
#
# COMPACT_ATOMS: atom_id res chain seq x y z
N LYS A 1 11.66 21.32 -3.92
CA LYS A 1 10.32 20.94 -4.43
C LYS A 1 10.48 19.52 -4.93
N THR A 2 10.08 18.54 -4.13
CA THR A 2 10.26 17.11 -4.42
C THR A 2 9.46 16.79 -5.67
N ASP A 3 10.13 16.29 -6.71
CA ASP A 3 9.52 15.96 -7.99
C ASP A 3 8.74 14.65 -7.83
N LEU A 4 7.50 14.76 -7.36
CA LEU A 4 6.60 13.62 -7.22
C LEU A 4 6.03 13.29 -8.59
N ALA A 5 6.48 12.17 -9.16
CA ALA A 5 5.97 11.65 -10.42
C ALA A 5 4.62 10.95 -10.17
N PHE A 6 3.54 11.54 -10.67
CA PHE A 6 2.22 10.93 -10.62
C PHE A 6 1.98 10.06 -11.86
N PRO A 7 1.28 8.92 -11.73
CA PRO A 7 0.89 8.12 -12.89
C PRO A 7 -0.12 8.88 -13.75
N GLN A 8 -0.08 8.66 -15.07
CA GLN A 8 -1.05 9.25 -16.00
C GLN A 8 -2.46 8.65 -15.85
N ASN A 9 -2.56 7.41 -15.34
CA ASN A 9 -3.82 6.68 -15.22
C ASN A 9 -3.88 5.89 -13.91
N TYR A 10 -5.06 5.82 -13.29
CA TYR A 10 -5.37 5.05 -12.09
C TYR A 10 -6.37 3.93 -12.44
N PRO A 11 -5.92 2.79 -12.99
CA PRO A 11 -6.81 1.70 -13.34
C PRO A 11 -7.37 1.03 -12.07
N SER A 12 -8.64 0.61 -12.12
CA SER A 12 -9.30 -0.10 -11.02
C SER A 12 -9.34 -1.61 -11.26
N GLY A 13 -9.43 -2.38 -10.17
CA GLY A 13 -9.58 -3.85 -10.25
C GLY A 13 -8.34 -4.55 -10.82
N CYS A 14 -7.17 -3.94 -10.67
CA CYS A 14 -5.88 -4.48 -11.11
C CYS A 14 -4.89 -4.48 -9.94
N LEU A 15 -4.04 -5.50 -9.90
CA LEU A 15 -2.88 -5.51 -9.02
C LEU A 15 -1.80 -4.59 -9.58
N LEU A 16 -1.42 -3.58 -8.80
CA LEU A 16 -0.49 -2.52 -9.24
C LEU A 16 0.95 -2.76 -8.80
N GLY A 17 1.17 -3.40 -7.66
CA GLY A 17 2.46 -3.41 -7.01
C GLY A 17 2.47 -4.17 -5.70
N CYS A 18 3.62 -4.14 -5.04
CA CYS A 18 3.77 -4.59 -3.67
C CYS A 18 4.52 -3.53 -2.83
N VAL A 19 4.29 -3.61 -1.53
CA VAL A 19 5.03 -2.87 -0.50
C VAL A 19 5.44 -3.84 0.60
N GLU A 20 6.48 -3.50 1.32
CA GLU A 20 6.87 -4.19 2.54
C GLU A 20 6.17 -3.55 3.74
N VAL A 21 5.45 -4.34 4.53
CA VAL A 21 4.83 -3.86 5.78
C VAL A 21 5.87 -3.98 6.88
N VAL A 22 6.37 -2.85 7.35
CA VAL A 22 7.39 -2.81 8.42
C VAL A 22 6.75 -2.78 9.80
N ASP A 23 5.58 -2.15 9.94
CA ASP A 23 4.86 -2.08 11.23
C ASP A 23 3.35 -1.86 11.05
N VAL A 24 2.58 -2.16 12.10
CA VAL A 24 1.15 -1.84 12.21
C VAL A 24 0.90 -1.16 13.54
N LEU A 25 0.75 0.15 13.49
CA LEU A 25 0.65 0.98 14.68
C LEU A 25 -0.80 1.38 14.96
N PRO A 26 -1.24 1.41 16.23
CA PRO A 26 -2.47 2.12 16.60
C PRO A 26 -2.30 3.63 16.35
N GLN A 27 -3.40 4.31 16.10
CA GLN A 27 -3.39 5.71 15.67
C GLN A 27 -2.62 6.65 16.62
N GLU A 28 -2.69 6.41 17.94
CA GLU A 28 -1.99 7.23 18.94
C GLU A 28 -0.46 7.15 18.77
N GLU A 29 0.07 5.94 18.58
CA GLU A 29 1.52 5.72 18.38
C GLU A 29 1.97 6.22 17.00
N TYR A 30 1.15 5.97 15.97
CA TYR A 30 1.43 6.46 14.61
C TYR A 30 1.60 7.98 14.59
N ARG A 31 0.75 8.73 15.30
CA ARG A 31 0.83 10.20 15.34
C ARG A 31 2.06 10.73 16.08
N ILE A 32 2.60 9.98 17.04
CA ILE A 32 3.83 10.36 17.73
C ILE A 32 5.03 10.17 16.81
N GLN A 33 5.10 9.04 16.09
CA GLN A 33 6.22 8.71 15.21
C GLN A 33 6.16 9.46 13.86
N HIS A 34 4.95 9.64 13.33
CA HIS A 34 4.65 10.30 12.06
C HIS A 34 3.68 11.47 12.29
N PRO A 35 4.13 12.59 12.90
CA PRO A 35 3.26 13.72 13.22
C PRO A 35 2.59 14.34 11.99
N ASN A 36 3.27 14.28 10.84
CA ASN A 36 2.76 14.74 9.54
C ASN A 36 2.22 13.59 8.67
N GLY A 37 1.96 12.42 9.25
CA GLY A 37 1.43 11.26 8.54
C GLY A 37 0.01 11.51 7.99
N GLU A 38 -0.30 10.93 6.83
CA GLU A 38 -1.56 11.19 6.14
C GLU A 38 -2.73 10.36 6.68
N SER A 39 -2.46 9.26 7.38
CA SER A 39 -3.50 8.30 7.78
C SER A 39 -4.28 8.72 9.04
N GLU A 40 -5.60 8.59 8.97
CA GLU A 40 -6.54 8.77 10.10
C GLU A 40 -7.18 7.46 10.55
N SER A 41 -6.71 6.32 10.04
CA SER A 41 -7.26 5.00 10.37
C SER A 41 -6.93 4.58 11.81
N PRO A 42 -7.79 3.81 12.50
CA PRO A 42 -7.53 3.34 13.86
C PRO A 42 -6.23 2.52 14.00
N TYR A 43 -5.89 1.78 12.95
CA TYR A 43 -4.61 1.09 12.80
C TYR A 43 -4.00 1.49 11.45
N VAL A 44 -2.73 1.86 11.47
CA VAL A 44 -2.00 2.35 10.30
C VAL A 44 -0.89 1.37 9.97
N PHE A 45 -0.91 0.88 8.73
CA PHE A 45 0.19 0.11 8.16
C PHE A 45 1.31 1.07 7.77
N VAL A 46 2.48 0.90 8.37
CA VAL A 46 3.70 1.56 7.94
C VAL A 46 4.34 0.67 6.88
N CYS A 47 4.53 1.23 5.69
CA CYS A 47 5.00 0.50 4.53
C CYS A 47 6.24 1.15 3.94
N GLU A 48 7.19 0.32 3.50
CA GLU A 48 8.42 0.73 2.82
C GLU A 48 8.58 -0.02 1.49
N ASN A 49 9.62 0.34 0.73
CA ASN A 49 10.01 -0.32 -0.51
C ASN A 49 8.85 -0.51 -1.51
N PRO A 50 8.20 0.57 -1.99
CA PRO A 50 7.14 0.45 -2.98
C PRO A 50 7.70 0.00 -4.33
N HIS A 51 7.16 -1.11 -4.84
CA HIS A 51 7.51 -1.68 -6.14
C HIS A 51 6.26 -1.76 -7.03
N GLU A 52 6.25 -1.01 -8.13
CA GLU A 52 5.22 -1.13 -9.18
C GLU A 52 5.51 -2.36 -10.06
N LEU A 53 4.46 -3.14 -10.36
CA LEU A 53 4.56 -4.24 -11.30
C LEU A 53 4.59 -3.70 -12.73
N PHE A 54 5.51 -4.25 -13.55
CA PHE A 54 5.58 -3.92 -14.98
C PHE A 54 4.31 -4.34 -15.74
N VAL A 55 3.63 -5.40 -15.28
CA VAL A 55 2.38 -5.91 -15.85
C VAL A 55 1.28 -5.82 -14.80
N LYS A 56 0.18 -5.15 -15.15
CA LYS A 56 -1.01 -5.02 -14.29
C LYS A 56 -1.87 -6.27 -14.44
N PHE A 57 -2.00 -7.04 -13.38
CA PHE A 57 -2.81 -8.25 -13.38
C PHE A 57 -4.26 -7.90 -13.04
N PRO A 58 -5.26 -8.27 -13.85
CA PRO A 58 -6.65 -8.08 -13.48
C PRO A 58 -6.96 -8.94 -12.24
N ASN A 59 -7.41 -8.31 -11.16
CA ASN A 59 -7.87 -8.98 -9.95
C ASN A 59 -9.33 -8.60 -9.72
N LYS A 60 -10.22 -9.26 -10.46
CA LYS A 60 -11.65 -9.17 -10.22
C LYS A 60 -11.98 -10.04 -9.02
N ASP A 61 -12.61 -9.46 -8.02
CA ASP A 61 -13.36 -10.14 -6.95
C ASP A 61 -12.62 -10.51 -5.65
N GLN A 62 -11.43 -9.96 -5.38
CA GLN A 62 -10.75 -10.16 -4.09
C GLN A 62 -10.56 -8.84 -3.31
N HIS A 63 -11.61 -8.45 -2.56
CA HIS A 63 -11.62 -7.25 -1.72
C HIS A 63 -11.02 -7.48 -0.31
N LYS A 64 -10.36 -8.62 -0.07
CA LYS A 64 -9.75 -9.00 1.21
C LYS A 64 -8.30 -9.42 0.95
N ILE A 65 -7.48 -9.41 2.00
CA ILE A 65 -6.08 -9.84 1.93
C ILE A 65 -6.03 -11.27 1.38
N CYS A 66 -5.50 -11.41 0.16
CA CYS A 66 -5.41 -12.69 -0.54
C CYS A 66 -3.94 -13.11 -0.62
N LYS A 67 -3.67 -14.36 -0.21
CA LYS A 67 -2.34 -14.96 -0.29
C LYS A 67 -2.02 -15.28 -1.74
N PHE A 68 -1.27 -14.39 -2.39
CA PHE A 68 -0.58 -14.70 -3.63
C PHE A 68 0.87 -15.06 -3.27
N LEU A 69 1.17 -16.36 -3.33
CA LEU A 69 2.50 -17.00 -3.25
C LEU A 69 3.44 -16.40 -2.17
N ASP A 70 3.37 -16.99 -0.97
CA ASP A 70 4.39 -17.07 0.09
C ASP A 70 5.46 -15.97 0.19
N PHE A 71 5.09 -14.70 0.42
CA PHE A 71 6.00 -13.75 1.07
C PHE A 71 5.19 -12.66 1.78
N SER A 72 5.79 -12.05 2.80
CA SER A 72 5.21 -11.04 3.72
C SER A 72 4.93 -9.69 3.05
N TYR A 73 4.30 -9.67 1.87
CA TYR A 73 4.03 -8.48 1.08
C TYR A 73 2.55 -8.10 1.12
N PHE A 74 2.27 -6.81 1.27
CA PHE A 74 0.92 -6.27 1.10
C PHE A 74 0.76 -5.80 -0.34
N TYR A 75 -0.37 -6.18 -0.94
CA TYR A 75 -0.68 -5.88 -2.32
C TYR A 75 -1.63 -4.68 -2.37
N LEU A 76 -1.22 -3.63 -3.09
CA LEU A 76 -2.06 -2.44 -3.29
C LEU A 76 -3.10 -2.75 -4.38
N VAL A 77 -4.38 -2.78 -3.97
CA VAL A 77 -5.54 -2.84 -4.88
C VAL A 77 -6.28 -1.51 -4.77
N VAL A 78 -6.45 -0.82 -5.90
CA VAL A 78 -7.27 0.42 -6.02
C VAL A 78 -8.58 0.09 -6.74
#